data_AF-A0A7R7VGF5-F1
#
_entry.id   AF-A0A7R7VGF5-F1
#
_cell.length_a   1.000
_cell.length_b   1.000
_cell.length_c   1.000
_cell.angle_alpha   90.00
_cell.angle_beta   90.00
_cell.angle_gamma   90.00
#
_symmetry.space_group_name_H-M   'P 1'
#
loop_
_entity.id
_entity.type
_entity.pdbx_description
1 polymer ?
#
loop_
_entity_poly.entity_id
_entity_poly.type
_entity_poly.pdbx_seq_one_letter_code
_entity_poly.pdbx_strand_id
1 'polypeptide(L)'
;MPLIQRSIRHLSARILATTSHPQGHKSAAKSFCQYLQELQDENDVLTITKEVDPHLELGSITRRVYENDEKTPLFENLKGHDRAKNNSLFRILGAPVGISKVPGQKFDQIAKSIGLLSTASGQVIIQKINDVKKKAPPPYYRKKSPQDP
;
A
#
# COMPACT_ATOMS: atom_id res chain seq x y z
N MET A 1 3.10 61.82 -10.12
CA MET A 1 2.49 60.85 -9.19
C MET A 1 2.84 59.44 -9.67
N PRO A 2 3.61 58.65 -8.91
CA PRO A 2 4.21 57.40 -9.37
C PRO A 2 3.32 56.19 -9.03
N LEU A 3 3.35 55.13 -9.83
CA LEU A 3 2.86 53.81 -9.39
C LEU A 3 3.88 52.74 -9.76
N ILE A 4 4.38 52.14 -8.69
CA ILE A 4 5.46 51.17 -8.58
C ILE A 4 4.88 49.79 -8.88
N GLN A 5 5.30 49.15 -9.97
CA GLN A 5 4.92 47.77 -10.26
C GLN A 5 5.97 46.83 -9.66
N ARG A 6 5.63 46.23 -8.51
CA ARG A 6 6.50 45.34 -7.74
C ARG A 6 6.73 44.02 -8.48
N SER A 7 8.00 43.74 -8.75
CA SER A 7 8.54 42.44 -9.16
C SER A 7 8.21 41.35 -8.14
N ILE A 8 7.46 40.33 -8.56
CA ILE A 8 7.24 39.10 -7.79
C ILE A 8 8.35 38.13 -8.19
N ARG A 9 9.31 37.95 -7.28
CA ARG A 9 10.37 36.94 -7.42
C ARG A 9 9.75 35.56 -7.16
N HIS A 10 9.95 34.64 -8.10
CA HIS A 10 9.62 33.24 -7.97
C HIS A 10 10.38 32.61 -6.79
N LEU A 11 9.67 32.24 -5.73
CA LEU A 11 10.20 31.41 -4.66
C LEU A 11 9.90 29.94 -5.00
N SER A 12 10.89 29.27 -5.58
CA SER A 12 10.83 27.83 -5.86
C SER A 12 10.97 27.07 -4.55
N ALA A 13 9.86 26.72 -3.91
CA ALA A 13 9.85 25.85 -2.73
C ALA A 13 10.07 24.39 -3.15
N ARG A 14 11.29 23.88 -2.97
CA ARG A 14 11.56 22.43 -2.97
C ARG A 14 10.89 21.84 -1.73
N ILE A 15 9.74 21.20 -1.92
CA ILE A 15 9.13 20.33 -0.90
C ILE A 15 9.98 19.06 -0.83
N LEU A 16 10.96 19.03 0.07
CA LEU A 16 11.54 17.80 0.56
C LEU A 16 10.52 17.21 1.55
N ALA A 17 9.73 16.24 1.11
CA ALA A 17 8.86 15.46 1.99
C ALA A 17 9.72 14.52 2.84
N THR A 18 10.34 15.05 3.89
CA THR A 18 10.89 14.26 4.99
C THR A 18 9.74 13.95 5.94
N THR A 19 9.08 12.81 5.76
CA THR A 19 8.11 12.32 6.73
C THR A 19 8.85 11.74 7.92
N SER A 20 8.91 12.49 9.02
CA SER A 20 9.13 11.94 10.36
C SER A 20 7.92 11.07 10.73
N HIS A 21 8.04 9.75 10.58
CA HIS A 21 7.10 8.82 11.22
C HIS A 21 7.40 8.77 12.72
N PRO A 22 6.38 8.79 13.61
CA PRO A 22 6.57 8.68 15.04
C PRO A 22 7.32 7.39 15.39
N GLN A 23 8.28 7.50 16.31
CA GLN A 23 9.21 6.44 16.69
C GLN A 23 8.44 5.20 17.21
N GLY A 24 8.60 4.06 16.52
CA GLY A 24 8.07 2.75 16.95
C GLY A 24 7.20 2.01 15.91
N HIS A 25 6.64 2.73 14.93
CA HIS A 25 5.75 2.13 13.93
C HIS A 25 6.55 1.66 12.69
N LYS A 26 6.47 0.37 12.34
CA LYS A 26 7.07 -0.14 11.09
C LYS A 26 6.36 0.55 9.93
N SER A 27 7.06 0.96 8.88
CA SER A 27 6.39 1.43 7.65
C SER A 27 5.62 0.29 6.99
N ALA A 28 4.52 0.56 6.29
CA ALA A 28 3.81 -0.40 5.44
C ALA A 28 4.73 -1.29 4.58
N ALA A 29 5.74 -0.69 3.92
CA ALA A 29 6.73 -1.40 3.11
C ALA A 29 7.58 -2.45 3.86
N LYS A 30 7.54 -2.48 5.20
CA LYS A 30 8.29 -3.40 6.06
C LYS A 30 7.40 -4.37 6.83
N SER A 31 6.07 -4.24 6.74
CA SER A 31 5.12 -5.04 7.51
C SER A 31 3.80 -5.14 6.76
N PHE A 32 3.45 -6.35 6.29
CA PHE A 32 2.19 -6.58 5.61
C PHE A 32 0.97 -6.30 6.50
N CYS A 33 1.04 -6.62 7.80
CA CYS A 33 -0.03 -6.26 8.74
C CYS A 33 -0.19 -4.74 8.87
N GLN A 34 0.92 -4.00 8.81
CA GLN A 34 0.85 -2.55 8.86
C GLN A 34 0.28 -1.97 7.57
N TYR A 35 0.71 -2.51 6.44
CA TYR A 35 0.16 -2.17 5.13
C TYR A 35 -1.37 -2.35 5.12
N LEU A 36 -1.86 -3.49 5.62
CA LEU A 36 -3.30 -3.75 5.71
C LEU A 36 -4.01 -2.77 6.66
N GLN A 37 -3.44 -2.48 7.83
CA GLN A 37 -4.01 -1.50 8.77
C GLN A 37 -4.12 -0.12 8.15
N GLU A 38 -3.06 0.35 7.47
CA GLU A 38 -3.08 1.67 6.83
C GLU A 38 -4.14 1.74 5.70
N LEU A 39 -4.32 0.67 4.91
CA LEU A 39 -5.39 0.64 3.91
C LEU A 39 -6.79 0.63 4.56
N GLN A 40 -6.95 -0.02 5.71
CA GLN A 40 -8.21 0.00 6.46
C GLN A 40 -8.51 1.40 7.01
N ASP A 41 -7.50 2.07 7.57
CA ASP A 41 -7.60 3.44 8.09
C ASP A 41 -7.97 4.43 6.97
N GLU A 42 -7.51 4.17 5.74
CA GLU A 42 -7.80 4.96 4.53
C GLU A 42 -9.09 4.52 3.81
N ASN A 43 -9.83 3.57 4.39
CA ASN A 43 -11.09 3.04 3.85
C ASN A 43 -10.95 2.40 2.45
N ASP A 44 -9.76 1.85 2.13
CA ASP A 44 -9.45 1.18 0.87
C ASP A 44 -9.50 -0.37 0.95
N VAL A 45 -10.03 -0.90 2.07
CA VAL A 45 -10.28 -2.34 2.27
C VAL A 45 -11.77 -2.60 2.42
N LEU A 46 -12.24 -3.68 1.79
CA LEU A 46 -13.56 -4.26 2.02
C LEU A 46 -13.41 -5.65 2.64
N THR A 47 -13.82 -5.79 3.90
CA THR A 47 -13.82 -7.09 4.58
C THR A 47 -15.03 -7.93 4.12
N ILE A 48 -14.76 -9.13 3.61
CA ILE A 48 -15.76 -10.09 3.13
C ILE A 48 -15.84 -11.25 4.13
N THR A 49 -16.95 -11.29 4.87
CA THR A 49 -17.24 -12.32 5.89
C THR A 49 -18.16 -13.44 5.37
N LYS A 50 -18.84 -13.20 4.25
CA LYS A 50 -19.61 -14.23 3.54
C LYS A 50 -18.64 -15.33 3.06
N GLU A 51 -19.08 -16.59 3.13
CA GLU A 51 -18.33 -17.72 2.58
C GLU A 51 -18.08 -17.51 1.09
N VAL A 52 -16.82 -17.68 0.67
CA VAL A 52 -16.37 -17.59 -0.73
C VAL A 52 -15.67 -18.89 -1.11
N ASP A 53 -15.98 -19.43 -2.28
CA ASP A 53 -15.27 -20.56 -2.85
C ASP A 53 -13.89 -20.10 -3.37
N PRO A 54 -12.76 -20.63 -2.83
CA PRO A 54 -11.44 -20.29 -3.37
C PRO A 54 -11.28 -20.78 -4.82
N HIS A 55 -12.08 -21.75 -5.27
CA HIS A 55 -12.09 -22.19 -6.65
C HIS A 55 -12.86 -21.20 -7.53
N LEU A 56 -12.11 -20.36 -8.25
CA LEU A 56 -12.57 -19.40 -9.26
C LEU A 56 -13.41 -18.22 -8.73
N GLU A 57 -14.26 -18.38 -7.71
CA GLU A 57 -15.08 -17.28 -7.17
C GLU A 57 -14.20 -16.18 -6.55
N LEU A 58 -13.24 -16.54 -5.69
CA LEU A 58 -12.30 -15.55 -5.15
C LEU A 58 -11.55 -14.78 -6.25
N GLY A 59 -11.13 -15.50 -7.29
CA GLY A 59 -10.45 -14.92 -8.44
C GLY A 59 -11.34 -13.98 -9.25
N SER A 60 -12.61 -14.34 -9.45
CA SER A 60 -13.58 -13.53 -10.20
C SER A 60 -13.94 -12.24 -9.45
N ILE A 61 -14.09 -12.30 -8.11
CA ILE A 61 -14.28 -11.12 -7.26
C ILE A 61 -13.05 -10.21 -7.36
N THR A 62 -11.85 -10.77 -7.19
CA THR A 62 -10.59 -10.03 -7.30
C THR A 62 -10.43 -9.39 -8.68
N ARG A 63 -10.82 -10.10 -9.75
CA ARG A 63 -10.78 -9.58 -11.11
C ARG A 63 -11.72 -8.39 -11.29
N ARG A 64 -12.96 -8.50 -10.80
CA ARG A 64 -13.93 -7.40 -10.83
C ARG A 64 -13.41 -6.16 -10.08
N VAL A 65 -12.70 -6.36 -8.96
CA VAL A 65 -12.08 -5.26 -8.21
C VAL A 65 -11.08 -4.51 -9.08
N TYR A 66 -10.16 -5.22 -9.75
CA TYR A 66 -9.19 -4.59 -10.65
C TYR A 66 -9.84 -3.87 -11.84
N GLU A 67 -10.93 -4.41 -12.40
CA GLU A 67 -11.61 -3.80 -13.55
C GLU A 67 -12.39 -2.54 -13.20
N ASN A 68 -12.74 -2.38 -11.93
CA ASN A 68 -13.60 -1.31 -11.46
C ASN A 68 -12.91 -0.40 -10.44
N ASP A 69 -11.60 -0.53 -10.21
CA ASP A 69 -10.84 0.23 -9.19
C ASP A 69 -11.52 0.21 -7.80
N GLU A 70 -12.15 -0.91 -7.44
CA GLU A 70 -12.85 -1.06 -6.16
C GLU A 70 -11.87 -1.27 -5.00
N LYS A 71 -12.38 -1.16 -3.77
CA LYS A 71 -11.60 -1.46 -2.56
C LYS A 71 -11.04 -2.88 -2.58
N THR A 72 -9.87 -3.01 -1.97
CA THR A 72 -9.14 -4.26 -1.81
C THR A 72 -9.95 -5.26 -0.95
N PRO A 73 -10.35 -6.44 -1.47
CA PRO A 73 -11.15 -7.39 -0.71
C PRO A 73 -10.28 -8.21 0.27
N LEU A 74 -10.65 -8.20 1.55
CA LEU A 74 -10.09 -9.09 2.57
C LEU A 74 -11.08 -10.23 2.84
N PHE A 75 -10.79 -11.41 2.32
CA PHE A 75 -11.61 -12.61 2.48
C PHE A 75 -11.29 -13.30 3.82
N GLU A 76 -12.31 -13.42 4.67
CA GLU A 76 -12.15 -14.02 6.01
C GLU A 76 -12.77 -15.41 6.15
N ASN A 77 -13.69 -15.78 5.27
CA ASN A 77 -14.39 -17.06 5.28
C ASN A 77 -14.30 -17.75 3.91
N LEU A 78 -13.50 -18.82 3.85
CA LEU A 78 -13.25 -19.58 2.63
C LEU A 78 -13.83 -20.98 2.77
N LYS A 79 -14.55 -21.44 1.75
CA LYS A 79 -15.13 -22.78 1.72
C LYS A 79 -14.05 -23.84 1.96
N GLY A 80 -14.32 -24.77 2.87
CA GLY A 80 -13.38 -25.81 3.31
C GLY A 80 -12.32 -25.33 4.32
N HIS A 81 -12.16 -24.01 4.50
CA HIS A 81 -11.24 -23.37 5.45
C HIS A 81 -11.97 -22.38 6.37
N ASP A 82 -13.23 -22.68 6.68
CA ASP A 82 -14.08 -21.87 7.56
C ASP A 82 -13.46 -21.79 8.95
N ARG A 83 -13.31 -20.56 9.47
CA ARG A 83 -12.71 -20.32 10.78
C ARG A 83 -13.56 -20.84 11.94
N ALA A 84 -14.88 -20.71 11.83
CA ALA A 84 -15.81 -21.12 12.87
C ALA A 84 -15.89 -22.65 12.98
N LYS A 85 -15.64 -23.37 11.87
CA LYS A 85 -15.73 -24.84 11.84
C LYS A 85 -14.38 -25.54 12.03
N ASN A 86 -13.33 -25.03 11.39
CA ASN A 86 -12.05 -25.72 11.28
C ASN A 86 -10.90 -25.01 12.00
N ASN A 87 -11.20 -23.96 12.79
CA ASN A 87 -10.20 -23.09 13.44
C ASN A 87 -9.11 -22.58 12.47
N SER A 88 -9.52 -22.35 11.21
CA SER A 88 -8.62 -21.88 10.17
C SER A 88 -8.06 -20.50 10.51
N LEU A 89 -6.75 -20.32 10.34
CA LEU A 89 -6.05 -19.07 10.62
C LEU A 89 -5.85 -18.20 9.37
N PHE A 90 -6.23 -18.70 8.20
CA PHE A 90 -5.89 -18.09 6.92
C PHE A 90 -6.94 -17.07 6.46
N ARG A 91 -6.46 -15.96 5.93
CA ARG A 91 -7.20 -14.95 5.17
C ARG A 91 -6.51 -14.72 3.84
N ILE A 92 -7.27 -14.24 2.86
CA ILE A 92 -6.72 -13.84 1.57
C ILE A 92 -7.02 -12.36 1.34
N LEU A 93 -5.99 -11.59 0.97
CA LEU A 93 -6.14 -10.24 0.47
C LEU A 93 -6.10 -10.31 -1.06
N GLY A 94 -7.21 -10.01 -1.72
CA GLY A 94 -7.24 -9.86 -3.17
C GLY A 94 -6.81 -8.45 -3.57
N ALA A 95 -6.31 -8.29 -4.80
CA ALA A 95 -5.92 -7.00 -5.36
C ALA A 95 -4.96 -6.12 -4.52
N PRO A 96 -3.88 -6.65 -3.90
CA PRO A 96 -3.05 -5.93 -2.93
C PRO A 96 -2.13 -4.84 -3.53
N VAL A 97 -2.17 -4.65 -4.84
CA VAL A 97 -1.39 -3.62 -5.57
C VAL A 97 -2.23 -3.15 -6.77
N GLY A 98 -3.48 -2.80 -6.51
CA GLY A 98 -4.45 -2.27 -7.47
C GLY A 98 -4.40 -0.74 -7.59
N ILE A 99 -5.46 -0.22 -8.18
CA ILE A 99 -5.76 1.20 -8.29
C ILE A 99 -6.91 1.52 -7.33
N SER A 100 -6.81 2.64 -6.64
CA SER A 100 -7.80 3.08 -5.66
C SER A 100 -8.73 4.15 -6.22
N LYS A 101 -10.01 4.03 -5.86
CA LYS A 101 -11.05 5.06 -6.07
C LYS A 101 -11.00 6.20 -5.06
N VAL A 102 -10.16 6.09 -4.01
CA VAL A 102 -10.06 7.14 -2.99
C VAL A 102 -9.54 8.43 -3.65
N PRO A 103 -10.27 9.56 -3.53
CA PRO A 103 -9.88 10.81 -4.19
C PRO A 103 -8.46 11.26 -3.84
N GLY A 104 -7.64 11.53 -4.86
CA GLY A 104 -6.25 11.96 -4.68
C GLY A 104 -5.26 10.85 -4.30
N GLN A 105 -5.71 9.58 -4.25
CA GLN A 105 -4.93 8.44 -3.78
C GLN A 105 -4.87 7.29 -4.80
N LYS A 106 -4.98 7.60 -6.10
CA LYS A 106 -5.07 6.60 -7.19
C LYS A 106 -4.02 5.48 -7.16
N PHE A 107 -2.81 5.78 -6.69
CA PHE A 107 -1.68 4.84 -6.63
C PHE A 107 -1.27 4.50 -5.19
N ASP A 108 -2.16 4.66 -4.22
CA ASP A 108 -1.93 4.44 -2.79
C ASP A 108 -1.27 3.11 -2.48
N GLN A 109 -1.83 2.01 -2.98
CA GLN A 109 -1.37 0.65 -2.72
C GLN A 109 0.06 0.45 -3.23
N ILE A 110 0.37 0.97 -4.43
CA ILE A 110 1.73 0.96 -5.00
C ILE A 110 2.65 1.81 -4.14
N ALA A 111 2.25 3.05 -3.83
CA ALA A 111 3.05 4.00 -3.09
C ALA A 111 3.43 3.47 -1.70
N LYS A 112 2.45 2.96 -0.94
CA LYS A 112 2.66 2.36 0.38
C LYS A 112 3.58 1.15 0.34
N SER A 113 3.43 0.29 -0.67
CA SER A 113 4.25 -0.92 -0.81
C SER A 113 5.76 -0.61 -0.91
N ILE A 114 6.12 0.59 -1.38
CA ILE A 114 7.50 1.08 -1.50
C ILE A 114 7.86 2.21 -0.51
N GLY A 115 7.00 2.44 0.49
CA GLY A 115 7.24 3.35 1.60
C GLY A 115 7.08 4.82 1.24
N LEU A 116 6.16 5.13 0.33
CA LEU A 116 5.70 6.49 0.02
C LEU A 116 4.32 6.73 0.64
N LEU A 117 3.92 8.00 0.68
CA LEU A 117 2.57 8.41 1.09
C LEU A 117 1.53 7.95 0.05
N SER A 118 0.31 7.67 0.49
CA SER A 118 -0.80 7.24 -0.38
C SER A 118 -1.17 8.26 -1.47
N THR A 119 -0.89 9.55 -1.21
CA THR A 119 -1.09 10.66 -2.15
C THR A 119 0.05 10.83 -3.15
N ALA A 120 1.07 9.96 -3.15
CA ALA A 120 2.19 10.06 -4.06
C ALA A 120 1.73 9.90 -5.52
N SER A 121 2.17 10.83 -6.38
CA SER A 121 1.90 10.73 -7.81
C SER A 121 2.73 9.62 -8.45
N GLY A 122 2.30 9.14 -9.62
CA GLY A 122 3.07 8.18 -10.42
C GLY A 122 4.49 8.65 -10.72
N GLN A 123 4.70 9.95 -10.93
CA GLN A 123 6.04 10.52 -11.13
C GLN A 123 6.93 10.35 -9.90
N VAL A 124 6.41 10.59 -8.69
CA VAL A 124 7.15 10.39 -7.44
C VAL A 124 7.49 8.92 -7.23
N ILE A 125 6.57 8.01 -7.56
CA ILE A 125 6.80 6.56 -7.52
C ILE A 125 7.95 6.15 -8.44
N ILE A 126 7.90 6.57 -9.71
CA ILE A 126 8.96 6.26 -10.69
C ILE A 126 10.30 6.88 -10.27
N GLN A 127 10.29 8.11 -9.77
CA GLN A 127 11.50 8.77 -9.30
C GLN A 127 12.13 8.00 -8.13
N LYS A 128 11.33 7.55 -7.15
CA LYS A 128 11.79 6.72 -6.03
C LYS A 128 12.48 5.44 -6.51
N ILE A 129 11.89 4.75 -7.49
CA ILE A 129 12.46 3.53 -8.08
C ILE A 129 13.80 3.84 -8.75
N ASN A 130 13.87 4.90 -9.56
CA ASN A 130 15.09 5.30 -10.25
C ASN A 130 16.21 5.75 -9.30
N ASP A 131 15.87 6.42 -8.20
CA ASP A 131 16.84 6.85 -7.20
C ASP A 131 17.46 5.67 -6.44
N VAL A 132 16.69 4.60 -6.22
CA VAL A 132 17.20 3.39 -5.55
C VAL A 132 18.23 2.65 -6.41
N LYS A 133 18.13 2.69 -7.74
CA LYS A 133 19.12 2.06 -8.65
C LYS A 133 20.54 2.61 -8.47
N LYS A 134 20.68 3.83 -7.94
CA LYS A 134 21.97 4.49 -7.71
C LYS A 134 22.56 4.16 -6.34
N LYS A 135 21.84 3.42 -5.49
CA LYS A 135 22.26 3.09 -4.12
C LYS A 135 22.92 1.73 -4.09
N ALA A 136 23.91 1.58 -3.22
CA ALA A 136 24.46 0.27 -2.91
C ALA A 136 23.35 -0.65 -2.38
N PRO A 137 23.38 -1.95 -2.72
CA PRO A 137 22.42 -2.90 -2.17
C PRO A 137 22.52 -2.93 -0.63
N PRO A 138 21.40 -3.18 0.07
CA PRO A 138 21.45 -3.33 1.51
C PRO A 138 22.37 -4.51 1.88
N PRO A 139 23.08 -4.43 3.01
CA PRO A 139 23.88 -5.55 3.49
C PRO A 139 23.00 -6.79 3.67
N TYR A 140 23.56 -7.95 3.32
CA TYR A 140 22.87 -9.22 3.45
C TYR A 140 22.76 -9.61 4.92
N TYR A 141 21.61 -9.38 5.54
CA TYR A 141 21.33 -9.89 6.88
C TYR A 141 20.70 -11.27 6.77
N ARG A 142 21.51 -12.33 6.91
CA ARG A 142 20.97 -13.67 7.19
C ARG A 142 20.44 -13.65 8.62
N LYS A 143 19.11 -13.64 8.79
CA LYS A 143 18.52 -14.10 10.05
C LYS A 143 18.92 -15.56 10.20
N LYS A 144 19.66 -15.90 11.25
CA LYS A 144 19.92 -17.30 11.59
C LYS A 144 18.56 -18.01 11.66
N SER A 145 18.38 -19.03 10.83
CA SER A 145 17.22 -19.89 10.98
C SER A 145 17.36 -20.67 12.30
N PRO A 146 16.27 -21.06 12.97
CA PRO A 146 16.35 -21.94 14.13
C PRO A 146 17.06 -23.28 13.86
N GLN A 147 17.32 -23.60 12.59
CA GLN A 147 18.00 -24.82 12.14
C GLN A 147 19.39 -24.55 11.55
N ASP A 148 19.90 -23.32 11.62
CA ASP A 148 21.31 -23.05 11.32
C ASP A 148 22.15 -23.51 12.54
N PRO A 149 23.25 -24.25 12.35
CA PRO A 149 24.15 -24.63 13.45
C PRO A 149 24.79 -23.42 14.16
#